data_AF-A0A1H7I2D2-F1
#
_entry.id   AF-A0A1H7I2D2-F1
#
_cell.length_a   1.000
_cell.length_b   1.000
_cell.length_c   1.000
_cell.angle_alpha   90.00
_cell.angle_beta   90.00
_cell.angle_gamma   90.00
#
_symmetry.space_group_name_H-M   'P 1'
#
loop_
_entity.id
_entity.type
_entity.pdbx_description
1 polymer ?
#
loop_
_entity_poly.entity_id
_entity_poly.type
_entity_poly.pdbx_seq_one_letter_code
_entity_poly.pdbx_strand_id
1 'polypeptide(L)' 'MTLPEKIMEYMLISEKLKGTKVFVTVNMRSYITDEKIEQLFKSVLLHKINLICIENKEYSRLDTEKVIIIDEDMCVI' A
#
# COMPACT_ATOMS: atom_id res chain seq x y z
N MET A 1 -12.03 5.49 14.28
CA MET A 1 -10.80 5.05 13.61
C MET A 1 -11.17 4.40 12.28
N THR A 2 -10.68 4.97 11.18
CA THR A 2 -10.94 4.53 9.80
C THR A 2 -10.09 3.30 9.44
N LEU A 3 -10.41 2.60 8.34
CA LEU A 3 -9.62 1.45 7.89
C LEU A 3 -8.16 1.82 7.58
N PRO A 4 -7.85 2.92 6.85
CA PRO A 4 -6.47 3.37 6.63
C PRO A 4 -5.71 3.62 7.93
N GLU A 5 -6.33 4.27 8.92
CA GLU A 5 -5.72 4.53 10.23
C GLU A 5 -5.34 3.24 10.95
N LYS A 6 -6.22 2.24 10.94
CA LYS A 6 -5.96 0.92 11.55
C LYS A 6 -4.80 0.19 10.86
N ILE A 7 -4.73 0.27 9.53
CA ILE A 7 -3.65 -0.34 8.75
C ILE A 7 -2.31 0.32 9.09
N MET A 8 -2.27 1.65 9.13
CA MET A 8 -1.08 2.41 9.48
C MET A 8 -0.61 2.08 10.90
N GLU A 9 -1.53 2.08 11.87
CA GLU A 9 -1.24 1.72 13.27
C GLU A 9 -0.66 0.31 13.37
N TYR A 10 -1.27 -0.66 12.67
CA TYR A 10 -0.76 -2.03 12.61
C TYR A 10 0.67 -2.09 12.07
N MET A 11 0.96 -1.38 10.97
CA MET A 11 2.30 -1.38 10.37
C MET A 11 3.35 -0.82 11.32
N LEU A 12 3.06 0.32 11.97
CA LEU A 12 3.96 0.95 12.94
C LEU A 12 4.24 0.05 14.15
N ILE A 13 3.20 -0.57 14.72
CA ILE A 13 3.36 -1.47 15.85
C ILE A 13 4.14 -2.73 15.44
N SER A 14 3.83 -3.29 14.27
CA SER A 14 4.50 -4.49 13.75
C SER A 14 5.97 -4.24 13.48
N GLU A 15 6.32 -3.09 12.88
CA GLU A 15 7.72 -2.67 12.69
C GLU A 15 8.43 -2.53 14.04
N LYS A 16 7.84 -1.80 14.98
CA LYS A 16 8.43 -1.53 16.30
C LYS A 16 8.68 -2.80 17.11
N LEU A 17 7.75 -3.77 17.07
CA LEU A 17 7.81 -4.96 17.90
C LEU A 17 8.57 -6.13 17.26
N LYS A 18 8.47 -6.27 15.93
CA LYS A 18 9.00 -7.44 15.21
C LYS A 18 10.14 -7.11 14.26
N GLY A 19 10.45 -5.83 14.03
CA GLY A 19 11.41 -5.42 13.01
C GLY A 19 10.95 -5.80 11.60
N THR A 20 9.64 -5.75 11.35
CA THR A 20 9.04 -6.11 10.05
C THR A 20 9.68 -5.30 8.93
N LYS A 21 10.28 -5.99 7.96
CA LYS A 21 11.07 -5.34 6.89
C LYS A 21 10.23 -4.86 5.71
N VAL A 22 9.14 -5.58 5.41
CA VAL A 22 8.24 -5.32 4.27
C VAL A 22 6.83 -5.75 4.65
N PHE A 23 5.85 -4.95 4.28
CA PHE A 23 4.43 -5.30 4.32
C PHE A 23 3.94 -5.59 2.91
N VAL A 24 3.09 -6.60 2.78
CA VAL A 24 2.43 -6.95 1.52
C VAL A 24 0.93 -6.96 1.75
N THR A 25 0.18 -6.25 0.91
CA THR A 25 -1.29 -6.21 0.94
C THR A 25 -1.84 -6.82 -0.34
N VAL A 26 -3.09 -7.32 -0.27
CA VAL A 26 -3.81 -7.91 -1.40
C VAL A 26 -5.15 -7.20 -1.55
N ASN A 27 -5.40 -6.62 -2.73
CA ASN A 27 -6.60 -5.89 -3.11
C ASN A 27 -7.01 -4.77 -2.14
N MET A 28 -6.04 -4.09 -1.52
CA MET A 28 -6.33 -3.10 -0.49
C MET A 28 -7.08 -1.90 -1.06
N ARG A 29 -6.75 -1.48 -2.29
CA ARG A 29 -7.39 -0.33 -2.94
C ARG A 29 -8.85 -0.59 -3.32
N SER A 30 -9.33 -1.83 -3.22
CA SER A 30 -10.76 -2.15 -3.40
C SER A 30 -11.65 -1.68 -2.25
N TYR A 31 -11.08 -1.38 -1.07
CA TYR A 31 -11.81 -1.01 0.15
C TYR A 31 -11.63 0.45 0.57
N ILE A 32 -10.72 1.18 -0.08
CA ILE A 32 -10.28 2.52 0.34
C ILE A 32 -10.37 3.47 -0.85
N THR A 33 -10.97 4.64 -0.65
CA THR A 33 -11.09 5.67 -1.69
C THR A 33 -9.71 6.23 -2.08
N ASP A 34 -9.56 6.73 -3.30
CA ASP A 34 -8.29 7.27 -3.81
C ASP A 34 -7.74 8.39 -2.89
N GLU A 35 -8.59 9.28 -2.40
CA GLU A 35 -8.20 10.34 -1.44
C GLU A 35 -7.60 9.77 -0.15
N LYS A 36 -8.20 8.69 0.39
CA LYS A 36 -7.78 8.08 1.65
C LYS A 36 -6.55 7.20 1.47
N ILE A 37 -6.42 6.51 0.35
CA ILE A 37 -5.25 5.68 0.08
C ILE A 37 -4.03 6.56 -0.19
N GLU A 38 -4.19 7.71 -0.85
CA GLU A 38 -3.10 8.66 -1.06
C GLU A 38 -2.57 9.19 0.29
N GLN A 39 -3.46 9.52 1.24
CA GLN A 39 -3.06 9.90 2.60
C GLN A 39 -2.31 8.77 3.31
N LEU A 40 -2.77 7.52 3.19
CA LEU A 40 -2.08 6.36 3.75
C LEU A 40 -0.68 6.20 3.15
N PHE A 41 -0.53 6.31 1.83
CA PHE A 41 0.77 6.19 1.15
C PHE A 41 1.72 7.31 1.55
N LYS A 42 1.24 8.54 1.71
CA LYS A 42 2.04 9.65 2.28
C LYS A 42 2.57 9.30 3.67
N SER A 43 1.74 8.71 4.53
CA SER A 43 2.18 8.26 5.86
C SER A 43 3.18 7.11 5.79
N VAL A 44 2.96 6.11 4.94
CA VAL A 44 3.89 4.99 4.71
C VAL A 44 5.27 5.49 4.30
N LEU A 45 5.34 6.43 3.36
CA LEU A 45 6.58 7.06 2.91
C LEU A 45 7.25 7.88 4.04
N LEU A 46 6.48 8.68 4.77
CA LEU A 46 6.98 9.48 5.90
C LEU A 46 7.66 8.61 6.97
N HIS A 47 7.05 7.46 7.27
CA HIS A 47 7.56 6.51 8.24
C HIS A 47 8.58 5.52 7.66
N LYS A 48 8.95 5.65 6.38
CA LYS A 48 9.92 4.79 5.68
C LYS A 48 9.56 3.30 5.72
N ILE A 49 8.26 3.00 5.71
CA ILE A 49 7.74 1.64 5.69
C ILE A 49 7.83 1.11 4.25
N ASN A 50 8.41 -0.07 4.08
CA ASN A 50 8.39 -0.76 2.79
C ASN A 50 7.04 -1.47 2.61
N LEU A 51 6.29 -1.10 1.58
CA LEU A 51 4.96 -1.63 1.28
C LEU A 51 4.89 -2.08 -0.19
N ILE A 52 4.35 -3.28 -0.41
CA ILE A 52 3.97 -3.80 -1.73
C ILE A 52 2.46 -4.02 -1.72
N CYS A 53 1.75 -3.40 -2.67
CA CYS A 53 0.31 -3.59 -2.85
C CYS A 53 0.10 -4.46 -4.10
N ILE A 54 -0.51 -5.64 -3.91
CA ILE A 54 -0.91 -6.51 -5.02
C ILE A 54 -2.38 -6.25 -5.29
N GLU A 55 -2.70 -5.70 -6.44
CA GLU A 55 -4.06 -5.29 -6.81
C GLU A 55 -4.52 -6.04 -8.06
N ASN A 56 -5.82 -6.38 -8.12
CA ASN A 56 -6.41 -7.16 -9.21
C ASN A 56 -6.77 -6.34 -10.46
N LYS A 57 -6.57 -5.02 -10.41
CA LYS A 57 -6.81 -4.10 -11.51
C LYS A 57 -5.93 -2.87 -11.34
N GLU A 58 -5.78 -2.13 -12.43
CA GLU A 58 -5.18 -0.81 -12.37
C GLU A 58 -6.13 0.19 -11.69
N TYR A 59 -5.54 1.11 -10.93
CA TYR A 59 -6.21 2.25 -10.30
C TYR A 59 -5.60 3.55 -10.82
N SER A 60 -6.26 4.67 -10.52
CA SER A 60 -5.71 6.01 -10.75
C SER A 60 -4.31 6.12 -10.17
N ARG A 61 -3.35 6.55 -11.00
CA ARG A 61 -1.96 6.74 -10.59
C ARG A 61 -1.89 7.83 -9.53
N LEU A 62 -1.17 7.54 -8.45
CA LEU A 62 -0.85 8.50 -7.40
C LEU A 62 0.64 8.85 -7.48
N ASP A 63 1.00 10.09 -7.15
CA ASP A 63 2.42 10.52 -7.13
C ASP A 63 3.26 9.81 -6.06
N THR A 64 2.59 9.09 -5.15
CA THR A 64 3.20 8.42 -4.00
C THR A 64 3.45 6.92 -4.20
N GLU A 65 3.18 6.40 -5.39
CA GLU A 65 3.37 4.99 -5.71
C GLU A 65 4.26 4.79 -6.94
N LYS A 66 4.94 3.65 -6.97
CA LYS A 66 5.46 3.07 -8.21
C LYS A 66 4.62 1.86 -8.51
N VAL A 67 4.04 1.82 -9.70
CA VAL A 67 3.14 0.76 -10.12
C VAL A 67 3.86 -0.06 -11.19
N ILE A 68 3.77 -1.37 -11.05
CA ILE A 68 4.19 -2.37 -12.01
C ILE A 68 2.94 -3.08 -12.46
N ILE A 69 2.73 -3.22 -13.77
CA ILE A 69 1.60 -3.98 -14.32
C ILE A 69 2.13 -5.32 -14.83
N ILE A 70 1.42 -6.39 -14.51
CA ILE A 70 1.61 -7.72 -15.08
C ILE A 70 0.40 -8.01 -15.95
N ASP A 71 0.61 -8.17 -17.25
CA ASP A 71 -0.47 -8.50 -18.19
C ASP A 71 -0.75 -10.01 -18.23
N GLU A 72 -1.73 -10.41 -19.05
CA GLU A 72 -2.15 -11.81 -19.20
C GLU A 72 -1.04 -12.72 -19.76
N ASP A 73 -0.09 -12.13 -20.51
CA ASP A 73 1.06 -12.82 -21.08
C ASP A 73 2.25 -12.88 -20.11
N MET A 74 2.06 -12.46 -18.85
CA MET A 74 3.08 -12.35 -17.80
C MET A 74 4.20 -11.35 -18.14
N CYS A 75 3.95 -10.40 -19.03
CA CYS A 75 4.88 -9.31 -19.32
C CYS A 75 4.78 -8.22 -18.25
N VAL A 76 5.91 -7.56 -17.98
CA VAL A 76 6.03 -6.50 -16.97
C VAL A 76 6.10 -5.14 -17.67
N ILE A 77 5.19 -4.24 -17.31
CA ILE A 77 5.04 -2.88 -17.87
C ILE A 77 5.22 -1.84 -16.76
#